data_AF-A0AB40AQN1-F1
#
_entry.id   AF-A0AB40AQN1-F1
#
_cell.length_a   1.000
_cell.length_b   1.000
_cell.length_c   1.000
_cell.angle_alpha   90.00
_cell.angle_beta   90.00
_cell.angle_gamma   90.00
#
_symmetry.space_group_name_H-M   'P 1'
#
loop_
_entity.id
_entity.type
_entity.pdbx_description
1 polymer ?
#
loop_
_entity_poly.entity_id
_entity_poly.type
_entity_poly.pdbx_seq_one_letter_code
_entity_poly.pdbx_strand_id
1 'polypeptide(L)'
;MRRFAAGTESGFAIFLINRKFEPGNPHALHIEAVKDGEEPVCFGPNAVLVNYGKGWRLQTVIDEGMHSMHRKGFEEMRGLKSAMRQRTSTINPSEIQSAEKPIAESSIRGNCEYFGRILLAFAFIFLLGGTLTVFLEKLPELISFVSSAM
;
A
#
# COMPACT_ATOMS: atom_id res chain seq x y z
N MET A 1 9.20 -25.15 -10.06
CA MET A 1 9.86 -23.92 -10.55
C MET A 1 8.78 -23.00 -11.13
N ARG A 2 8.53 -21.83 -10.53
CA ARG A 2 7.60 -20.84 -11.11
C ARG A 2 8.34 -20.10 -12.23
N ARG A 3 7.72 -20.02 -13.41
CA ARG A 3 8.29 -19.36 -14.59
C ARG A 3 7.55 -18.04 -14.80
N PHE A 4 8.27 -16.93 -14.74
CA PHE A 4 7.78 -15.61 -15.10
C PHE A 4 8.20 -15.29 -16.54
N ALA A 5 7.38 -14.54 -17.26
CA ALA A 5 7.78 -14.02 -18.56
C ALA A 5 8.90 -13.00 -18.40
N ALA A 6 9.76 -12.86 -19.41
CA ALA A 6 10.76 -11.78 -19.43
C ALA A 6 10.07 -10.42 -19.32
N GLY A 7 10.61 -9.51 -18.52
CA GLY A 7 10.01 -8.20 -18.27
C GLY A 7 8.95 -8.18 -17.16
N THR A 8 8.66 -9.31 -16.51
CA THR A 8 7.70 -9.33 -15.40
C THR A 8 8.23 -8.52 -14.20
N GLU A 9 7.46 -7.56 -13.71
CA GLU A 9 7.77 -6.85 -12.47
C GLU A 9 7.51 -7.73 -11.23
N SER A 10 8.38 -7.62 -10.23
CA SER A 10 8.32 -8.35 -8.96
C SER A 10 6.99 -8.11 -8.24
N GLY A 11 6.52 -6.86 -8.17
CA GLY A 11 5.25 -6.51 -7.52
C GLY A 11 4.04 -7.13 -8.23
N PHE A 12 4.04 -7.14 -9.56
CA PHE A 12 2.99 -7.80 -10.34
C PHE A 12 2.99 -9.32 -10.13
N ALA A 13 4.18 -9.94 -10.10
CA ALA A 13 4.33 -11.36 -9.79
C ALA A 13 3.81 -11.70 -8.39
N ILE A 14 4.18 -10.91 -7.38
CA ILE A 14 3.69 -11.06 -5.99
C ILE A 14 2.17 -10.89 -5.93
N PHE A 15 1.60 -9.92 -6.62
CA PHE A 15 0.15 -9.73 -6.70
C PHE A 15 -0.56 -10.98 -7.25
N LEU A 16 -0.07 -11.55 -8.35
CA LEU A 16 -0.65 -12.77 -8.94
C LEU A 16 -0.49 -13.99 -8.03
N ILE A 17 0.64 -14.08 -7.33
CA ILE A 17 0.90 -15.14 -6.35
C ILE A 17 -0.09 -15.04 -5.19
N ASN A 18 -0.23 -13.85 -4.60
CA ASN A 18 -1.13 -13.58 -3.48
C ASN A 18 -2.60 -13.76 -3.85
N ARG A 19 -2.98 -13.50 -5.11
CA ARG A 19 -4.34 -13.76 -5.60
C ARG A 19 -4.71 -15.25 -5.65
N LYS A 20 -3.71 -16.14 -5.77
CA LYS A 20 -3.92 -17.59 -5.85
C LYS A 20 -3.94 -18.27 -4.48
N PHE A 21 -3.60 -17.56 -3.41
CA PHE A 21 -3.63 -18.13 -2.06
C PHE A 21 -5.06 -18.19 -1.52
N GLU A 22 -5.41 -19.33 -0.93
CA GLU A 22 -6.66 -19.51 -0.21
C GLU A 22 -6.68 -18.62 1.06
N PRO A 23 -7.87 -18.23 1.56
CA PRO A 23 -7.99 -17.46 2.79
C PRO A 23 -7.39 -18.26 3.95
N GLY A 24 -6.28 -17.76 4.53
CA GLY A 24 -5.58 -18.39 5.65
C GLY A 24 -4.13 -18.79 5.39
N ASN A 25 -3.66 -18.73 4.13
CA ASN A 25 -2.26 -18.99 3.82
C ASN A 25 -1.40 -17.71 3.95
N PRO A 26 -0.11 -17.85 4.34
CA PRO A 26 0.81 -16.72 4.45
C PRO A 26 1.01 -16.04 3.10
N HIS A 27 0.96 -14.71 3.10
CA HIS A 27 1.15 -13.92 1.89
C HIS A 27 2.62 -13.89 1.49
N ALA A 28 2.88 -13.92 0.18
CA ALA A 28 4.20 -13.64 -0.35
C ALA A 28 4.57 -12.18 -0.07
N LEU A 29 5.74 -11.98 0.54
CA LEU A 29 6.31 -10.67 0.87
C LEU A 29 7.07 -10.08 -0.32
N HIS A 30 8.04 -10.83 -0.83
CA HIS A 30 8.88 -10.42 -1.94
C HIS A 30 9.46 -11.63 -2.67
N ILE A 31 10.06 -11.37 -3.82
CA ILE A 31 10.81 -12.35 -4.60
C ILE A 31 12.28 -12.03 -4.44
N GLU A 32 13.10 -13.07 -4.34
CA GLU A 32 14.55 -12.99 -4.28
C GLU A 32 15.17 -13.95 -5.30
N ALA A 33 16.36 -13.64 -5.79
CA ALA A 33 17.19 -14.59 -6.51
C ALA A 33 18.21 -15.18 -5.54
N VAL A 34 18.25 -16.50 -5.42
CA VAL A 34 19.16 -17.21 -4.51
C VAL A 34 20.08 -18.12 -5.30
N LYS A 35 21.31 -18.26 -4.82
CA LYS A 35 22.31 -19.21 -5.28
C LYS A 35 23.07 -19.74 -4.07
N ASP A 36 23.37 -21.03 -4.06
CA ASP A 36 23.96 -21.67 -2.88
C ASP A 36 25.36 -21.10 -2.61
N GLY A 37 25.59 -20.60 -1.39
CA GLY A 37 26.84 -19.97 -0.98
C GLY A 37 26.99 -18.49 -1.36
N GLU A 38 25.97 -17.88 -1.98
CA GLU A 38 25.95 -16.45 -2.31
C GLU A 38 24.82 -15.72 -1.60
N GLU A 39 24.97 -14.40 -1.44
CA GLU A 39 23.95 -13.56 -0.83
C GLU A 39 22.72 -13.42 -1.75
N PRO A 40 21.50 -13.56 -1.22
CA PRO A 40 20.28 -13.37 -2.01
C PRO A 40 20.16 -11.96 -2.58
N VAL A 41 19.62 -11.86 -3.80
CA VAL A 41 19.28 -10.57 -4.41
C VAL A 41 17.78 -10.34 -4.30
N CYS A 42 17.38 -9.42 -3.42
CA CYS A 42 15.98 -9.05 -3.22
C CYS A 42 15.47 -8.13 -4.33
N PHE A 43 14.30 -8.43 -4.90
CA PHE A 43 13.66 -7.59 -5.91
C PHE A 43 12.64 -6.65 -5.27
N GLY A 44 12.88 -5.33 -5.39
CA GLY A 44 11.90 -4.31 -5.02
C GLY A 44 10.61 -4.41 -5.83
N PRO A 45 9.52 -3.75 -5.41
CA PRO A 45 8.18 -3.91 -5.99
C PRO A 45 8.11 -3.53 -7.49
N ASN A 46 8.90 -2.55 -7.93
CA ASN A 46 8.94 -2.11 -9.32
C ASN A 46 10.14 -2.71 -10.10
N ALA A 47 10.89 -3.63 -9.49
CA ALA A 47 12.04 -4.24 -10.14
C ALA A 47 11.57 -5.34 -11.10
N VAL A 48 12.12 -5.36 -12.31
CA VAL A 48 11.93 -6.46 -13.25
C VAL A 48 12.66 -7.69 -12.71
N LEU A 49 11.99 -8.85 -12.75
CA LEU A 49 12.59 -10.12 -12.38
C LEU A 49 13.66 -10.51 -13.41
N VAL A 50 14.85 -10.78 -12.91
CA VAL A 50 16.01 -11.14 -13.73
C VAL A 50 16.39 -12.59 -13.48
N ASN A 51 16.67 -13.32 -14.57
CA ASN A 51 17.32 -14.63 -14.48
C ASN A 51 18.84 -14.43 -14.56
N TYR A 52 19.53 -14.60 -13.43
CA TYR A 52 20.99 -14.48 -13.33
C TYR A 52 21.76 -15.67 -13.91
N GLY A 53 21.07 -16.69 -14.43
CA GLY A 53 21.69 -17.82 -15.12
C GLY A 53 22.01 -19.00 -14.20
N LYS A 54 23.06 -19.75 -14.53
CA LYS A 54 23.33 -21.06 -13.93
C LYS A 54 23.55 -20.96 -12.41
N GLY A 55 22.79 -21.74 -11.65
CA GLY A 55 22.86 -21.80 -10.18
C GLY A 55 21.95 -20.82 -9.47
N TRP A 56 21.41 -19.82 -10.17
CA TRP A 56 20.44 -18.89 -9.62
C TRP A 56 19.01 -19.40 -9.78
N ARG A 57 18.19 -19.25 -8.74
CA ARG A 57 16.76 -19.54 -8.77
C ARG A 57 15.97 -18.41 -8.14
N LEU A 58 14.81 -18.11 -8.73
CA LEU A 58 13.86 -17.18 -8.11
C LEU A 58 13.07 -17.91 -7.02
N GLN A 59 13.09 -17.35 -5.82
CA GLN A 59 12.40 -17.83 -4.64
C GLN A 59 11.41 -16.77 -4.16
N THR A 60 10.25 -17.22 -3.69
CA THR A 60 9.24 -16.34 -3.08
C THR A 60 9.35 -16.47 -1.58
N VAL A 61 9.57 -15.34 -0.90
CA VAL A 61 9.58 -15.27 0.57
C VAL A 61 8.15 -15.05 1.05
N ILE A 62 7.71 -15.84 2.03
CA ILE A 62 6.38 -15.80 2.62
C ILE A 62 6.40 -15.19 4.01
N ASP A 63 5.31 -14.52 4.40
CA ASP A 63 5.13 -13.95 5.73
C ASP A 63 4.69 -15.03 6.72
N GLU A 64 5.64 -15.62 7.42
CA GLU A 64 5.36 -16.61 8.47
C GLU A 64 4.74 -15.97 9.74
N GLY A 65 4.69 -14.63 9.84
CA GLY A 65 4.26 -13.90 11.03
C GLY A 65 2.78 -13.53 11.10
N MET A 66 2.01 -13.63 10.01
CA MET A 66 0.64 -13.09 9.94
C MET A 66 -0.47 -14.07 10.33
N HIS A 67 -0.20 -15.03 11.21
CA HIS A 67 -1.23 -15.96 11.72
C HIS A 67 -2.11 -15.39 12.85
N SER A 68 -1.80 -14.21 13.41
CA SER A 68 -2.41 -13.75 14.66
C SER A 68 -3.30 -12.49 14.58
N MET A 69 -3.24 -11.68 13.52
CA MET A 69 -3.88 -10.34 13.56
C MET A 69 -5.07 -10.12 12.61
N HIS A 70 -5.24 -10.95 11.56
CA HIS A 70 -6.21 -10.65 10.50
C HIS A 70 -7.57 -11.36 10.60
N ARG A 71 -7.88 -12.00 11.74
CA ARG A 71 -9.21 -12.63 11.95
C ARG A 71 -10.32 -11.61 12.21
N LYS A 72 -10.04 -10.40 12.71
CA LYS A 72 -11.10 -9.44 13.10
C LYS A 72 -11.53 -8.43 12.03
N GLY A 73 -10.75 -8.19 10.97
CA GLY A 73 -11.06 -7.14 9.98
C GLY A 73 -11.73 -7.62 8.67
N PHE A 74 -11.70 -8.91 8.37
CA PHE A 74 -12.11 -9.44 7.06
C PHE A 74 -13.59 -9.87 6.98
N GLU A 75 -14.29 -10.02 8.11
CA GLU A 75 -15.71 -10.40 8.11
C GLU A 75 -16.64 -9.23 7.76
N GLU A 76 -16.27 -8.00 8.13
CA GLU A 76 -17.11 -6.81 7.89
C GLU A 76 -17.15 -6.41 6.40
N MET A 77 -16.09 -6.70 5.62
CA MET A 77 -16.05 -6.36 4.19
C MET A 77 -16.72 -7.41 3.29
N ARG A 78 -17.03 -8.60 3.80
CA ARG A 78 -17.67 -9.68 3.04
C ARG A 78 -19.18 -9.46 2.87
N GLY A 79 -19.82 -8.75 3.80
CA GLY A 79 -21.23 -8.38 3.73
C GLY A 79 -21.57 -7.37 2.63
N LEU A 80 -20.61 -6.55 2.20
CA LEU A 80 -20.85 -5.49 1.22
C LEU A 80 -20.62 -5.91 -0.24
N LYS A 81 -19.81 -6.96 -0.49
CA LYS A 81 -19.41 -7.37 -1.85
C LYS A 81 -20.37 -8.38 -2.50
N SER A 82 -21.31 -8.96 -1.75
CA SER A 82 -22.29 -9.90 -2.29
C SER A 82 -23.42 -9.22 -3.09
N ALA A 83 -23.68 -7.93 -2.86
CA ALA A 83 -24.77 -7.21 -3.53
C ALA A 83 -24.45 -6.76 -4.98
N MET A 84 -23.18 -6.78 -5.42
CA MET A 84 -22.79 -6.18 -6.71
C MET A 84 -22.41 -7.17 -7.82
N ARG A 85 -22.53 -8.49 -7.58
CA ARG A 85 -22.07 -9.52 -8.53
C ARG A 85 -23.13 -10.03 -9.52
N GLN A 86 -24.30 -9.40 -9.62
CA GLN A 86 -25.42 -9.95 -10.40
C GLN A 86 -25.66 -9.34 -11.79
N ARG A 87 -24.76 -8.49 -12.32
CA ARG A 87 -24.88 -8.01 -13.71
C ARG A 87 -23.51 -7.90 -14.37
N THR A 88 -23.12 -8.94 -15.10
CA THR A 88 -23.06 -8.96 -16.58
C THR A 88 -22.35 -10.23 -17.02
N SER A 89 -23.08 -11.04 -17.78
CA SER A 89 -22.63 -12.27 -18.42
C SER A 89 -22.02 -11.96 -19.78
N THR A 90 -20.98 -12.74 -20.13
CA THR A 90 -20.57 -13.12 -21.50
C THR A 90 -19.83 -12.06 -22.33
N ILE A 91 -18.56 -12.33 -22.70
CA ILE A 91 -17.95 -12.08 -24.03
C ILE A 91 -16.57 -12.77 -24.08
N ASN A 92 -16.28 -13.44 -25.20
CA ASN A 92 -15.11 -14.28 -25.50
C ASN A 92 -13.82 -13.47 -25.80
N PRO A 93 -12.62 -14.08 -25.69
CA PRO A 93 -11.35 -13.39 -25.85
C PRO A 93 -10.72 -13.61 -27.23
N SER A 94 -10.72 -12.61 -28.09
CA SER A 94 -9.82 -12.55 -29.25
C SER A 94 -9.86 -11.16 -29.88
N GLU A 95 -8.84 -10.34 -29.63
CA GLU A 95 -8.28 -9.39 -30.60
C GLU A 95 -7.05 -8.68 -29.99
N ILE A 96 -5.91 -8.91 -30.64
CA ILE A 96 -4.66 -8.20 -30.42
C ILE A 96 -4.77 -6.90 -31.21
N GLN A 97 -4.80 -5.75 -30.54
CA GLN A 97 -4.49 -4.47 -31.19
C GLN A 97 -3.63 -3.58 -30.30
N SER A 98 -2.61 -3.05 -30.96
CA SER A 98 -1.66 -2.04 -30.52
C SER A 98 -2.36 -0.83 -29.90
N ALA A 99 -1.94 -0.41 -28.73
CA ALA A 99 -2.28 0.90 -28.17
C ALA A 99 -1.07 1.47 -27.42
N GLU A 100 -0.49 2.48 -28.05
CA GLU A 100 0.48 3.42 -27.50
C GLU A 100 -0.17 4.26 -26.38
N LYS A 101 0.38 4.17 -25.15
CA LYS A 101 0.44 5.17 -24.03
C LYS A 101 -0.90 5.80 -23.52
N PRO A 102 -1.18 5.88 -22.18
CA PRO A 102 -0.35 6.71 -21.28
C PRO A 102 -0.09 6.21 -19.85
N ILE A 103 1.16 6.46 -19.44
CA ILE A 103 1.64 7.04 -18.17
C ILE A 103 0.67 7.06 -16.98
N ALA A 104 1.08 6.33 -15.93
CA ALA A 104 0.96 6.63 -14.50
C ALA A 104 -0.42 6.93 -13.91
N GLU A 105 -1.21 5.88 -13.62
CA GLU A 105 -2.33 6.00 -12.66
C GLU A 105 -2.48 4.73 -11.81
N SER A 106 -1.54 4.49 -10.90
CA SER A 106 -1.81 3.62 -9.74
C SER A 106 -0.96 3.97 -8.52
N SER A 107 0.12 4.73 -8.69
CA SER A 107 0.95 5.29 -7.61
C SER A 107 0.36 6.52 -6.91
N ILE A 108 -0.75 7.09 -7.41
CA ILE A 108 -1.30 8.37 -6.90
C ILE A 108 -2.35 8.17 -5.78
N ARG A 109 -2.97 6.98 -5.68
CA ARG A 109 -4.06 6.76 -4.69
C ARG A 109 -3.55 6.57 -3.26
N GLY A 110 -2.32 6.08 -3.08
CA GLY A 110 -1.69 5.92 -1.76
C GLY A 110 -1.06 7.21 -1.23
N ASN A 111 -0.55 8.08 -2.12
CA ASN A 111 0.19 9.28 -1.71
C ASN A 111 -0.72 10.43 -1.26
N CYS A 112 -1.97 10.47 -1.75
CA CYS A 112 -2.93 11.52 -1.39
C CYS A 112 -3.35 11.43 0.08
N GLU A 113 -3.50 10.22 0.64
CA GLU A 113 -3.91 10.06 2.03
C GLU A 113 -2.83 10.55 3.01
N TYR A 114 -1.57 10.19 2.78
CA TYR A 114 -0.45 10.66 3.61
C TYR A 114 -0.24 12.18 3.47
N PHE A 115 -0.28 12.69 2.25
CA PHE A 115 -0.14 14.13 2.01
C PHE A 115 -1.28 14.93 2.67
N GLY A 116 -2.51 14.44 2.58
CA GLY A 116 -3.67 15.03 3.25
C GLY A 116 -3.54 15.00 4.78
N ARG A 117 -3.08 13.89 5.37
CA ARG A 117 -2.81 13.80 6.82
C ARG A 117 -1.76 14.82 7.28
N ILE A 118 -0.70 15.00 6.50
CA ILE A 118 0.36 15.98 6.80
C ILE A 118 -0.18 17.42 6.71
N LEU A 119 -0.91 17.75 5.65
CA LEU A 119 -1.48 19.09 5.47
C LEU A 119 -2.51 19.42 6.56
N LEU A 120 -3.32 18.44 6.97
CA LEU A 120 -4.25 18.57 8.08
C LEU A 120 -3.51 18.83 9.41
N ALA A 121 -2.43 18.09 9.69
CA ALA A 121 -1.63 18.31 10.89
C ALA A 121 -1.04 19.72 10.94
N PHE A 122 -0.51 20.22 9.81
CA PHE A 122 -0.03 21.61 9.73
C PHE A 122 -1.16 22.62 9.98
N ALA A 123 -2.34 22.43 9.40
CA ALA A 123 -3.48 23.31 9.64
C ALA A 123 -3.85 23.38 11.13
N PHE A 124 -3.86 22.24 11.84
CA PHE A 124 -4.09 22.20 13.28
C PHE A 124 -2.99 22.93 14.07
N ILE A 125 -1.71 22.72 13.72
CA ILE A 125 -0.59 23.40 14.39
C ILE A 125 -0.69 24.92 14.19
N PHE A 126 -1.01 25.39 12.98
CA PHE A 126 -1.16 26.82 12.71
C PHE A 126 -2.38 27.42 13.41
N LEU A 127 -3.52 26.74 13.42
CA LEU A 127 -4.70 27.17 14.16
C LEU A 127 -4.43 27.25 15.66
N LEU A 128 -3.85 26.19 16.24
CA LEU A 128 -3.54 26.14 17.67
C LEU A 128 -2.48 27.16 18.05
N GLY A 129 -1.38 27.23 17.29
CA GLY A 129 -0.28 28.16 17.54
C GLY A 129 -0.69 29.62 17.34
N GLY A 130 -1.45 29.92 16.28
CA GLY A 130 -1.96 31.27 16.02
C GLY A 130 -2.96 31.71 17.10
N THR A 131 -3.90 30.84 17.46
CA THR A 131 -4.87 31.13 18.54
C THR A 131 -4.16 31.31 19.88
N LEU A 132 -3.18 30.47 20.20
CA LEU A 132 -2.37 30.59 21.41
C LEU A 132 -1.61 31.92 21.42
N THR A 133 -1.07 32.36 20.27
CA THR A 133 -0.35 33.63 20.16
C THR A 133 -1.27 34.81 20.46
N VAL A 134 -2.46 34.85 19.87
CA VAL A 134 -3.47 35.89 20.14
C VAL A 134 -3.91 35.86 21.61
N PHE A 135 -4.08 34.65 22.17
CA PHE A 135 -4.42 34.50 23.58
C PHE A 135 -3.31 35.03 24.50
N LEU A 136 -2.04 34.75 24.19
CA LEU A 136 -0.88 35.26 24.94
C LEU A 136 -0.75 36.78 24.83
N GLU A 137 -1.08 37.36 23.67
CA GLU A 137 -1.11 38.82 23.49
C GLU A 137 -2.18 39.47 24.37
N LYS A 138 -3.33 38.80 24.55
CA LYS A 138 -4.45 39.26 25.39
C LYS A 138 -4.35 38.88 26.87
N LEU A 139 -3.28 38.20 27.26
CA LEU A 139 -3.04 37.73 28.61
C LEU A 139 -2.95 38.87 29.67
N PRO A 140 -2.34 40.04 29.39
CA PRO A 140 -2.32 41.15 30.34
C PRO A 140 -3.72 41.73 30.61
N GLU A 141 -4.53 41.86 29.56
CA GLU A 141 -5.93 42.31 29.66
C GLU A 141 -6.76 41.29 30.48
N LEU A 142 -6.56 40.00 30.24
CA LEU A 142 -7.21 38.91 30.99
C LEU A 142 -6.85 38.93 32.49
N ILE A 143 -5.58 39.13 32.84
CA ILE A 143 -5.15 39.26 34.24
C ILE A 143 -5.81 40.48 34.88
N SER A 144 -5.85 41.61 34.18
CA SER A 144 -6.48 42.83 34.70
C SER A 144 -7.98 42.64 34.94
N PHE A 145 -8.68 41.96 34.03
CA PHE A 145 -10.11 41.64 34.15
C PHE A 145 -10.39 40.77 35.38
N VAL A 146 -9.64 39.67 35.56
CA VAL A 146 -9.77 38.78 36.72
C VAL A 146 -9.48 39.51 38.03
N SER A 147 -8.44 40.37 38.07
CA SER A 147 -8.12 41.16 39.26
C SER A 147 -9.16 42.22 39.59
N SER A 148 -9.92 42.71 38.60
CA SER A 148 -10.99 43.69 38.81
C SER A 148 -12.35 43.06 39.16
N ALA A 149 -12.54 41.79 38.82
CA ALA A 149 -13.76 41.02 39.09
C ALA A 149 -13.75 40.35 40.49
N MET A 150 -12.62 40.42 41.19
CA MET A 150 -12.39 39.89 42.53
C MET A 150 -12.38 41.03 43.54
#